data_AF-A0A818TCD2-F1
#
_entry.id   AF-A0A818TCD2-F1
#
_cell.length_a   1.000
_cell.length_b   1.000
_cell.length_c   1.000
_cell.angle_alpha   90.00
_cell.angle_beta   90.00
_cell.angle_gamma   90.00
#
_symmetry.space_group_name_H-M   'P 1'
#
loop_
_entity.id
_entity.type
_entity.pdbx_description
1 polymer ?
#
loop_
_entity_poly.entity_id
_entity_poly.type
_entity_poly.pdbx_seq_one_letter_code
_entity_poly.pdbx_strand_id
1 'polypeptide(L)'
;MTKAVWHWNSNSNPWCPKQEPHWTKYSDIDNEIIENAYQNHQKHVELDSYLIDLEHNVQKKKSNHNKQRPIRRILIEKDHNLRNERFFIPPKLTKTFSSYSAFHSNFIQEWTTRNFNIMHDMKKIVQNAADGIIHEGHLLGQDNQAKWLGNTLLQFKNSTEKEINKCCVRLYTHESFLYILLNKTLREDDMSKVDTLGPFAYLLHMSSSNLKEHLYQGIVYRGAKLETDMINDYKKALNDGCR
;
A
#
# COMPACT_ATOMS: atom_id res chain seq x y z
N MET A 1 22.09 2.99 -7.00
CA MET A 1 21.09 2.85 -8.07
C MET A 1 20.14 4.03 -7.93
N THR A 2 20.01 4.87 -8.95
CA THR A 2 19.15 6.07 -8.90
C THR A 2 17.70 5.67 -9.09
N LYS A 3 16.80 6.18 -8.25
CA LYS A 3 15.35 5.93 -8.33
C LYS A 3 14.65 7.20 -8.81
N ALA A 4 13.70 7.07 -9.73
CA ALA A 4 12.86 8.18 -10.16
C ALA A 4 11.69 8.39 -9.19
N VAL A 5 11.50 9.64 -8.78
CA VAL A 5 10.43 10.04 -7.87
C VAL A 5 9.70 11.26 -8.40
N TRP A 6 8.40 11.12 -8.52
CA TRP A 6 7.47 12.12 -8.98
C TRP A 6 6.89 12.90 -7.80
N HIS A 7 6.74 14.20 -8.01
CA HIS A 7 6.17 15.14 -7.04
C HIS A 7 5.16 16.05 -7.72
N TRP A 8 4.23 16.58 -6.92
CA TRP A 8 3.28 17.61 -7.32
C TRP A 8 3.39 18.82 -6.41
N ASN A 9 3.11 20.01 -6.95
CA ASN A 9 3.10 21.24 -6.15
C ASN A 9 1.80 21.32 -5.34
N SER A 10 1.93 21.23 -4.02
CA SER A 10 0.84 21.17 -3.06
C SER A 10 0.41 22.49 -2.45
N ASN A 11 1.02 23.61 -2.87
CA ASN A 11 0.58 24.95 -2.49
C ASN A 11 -0.91 25.18 -2.78
N SER A 12 -1.60 25.97 -1.95
CA SER A 12 -3.01 26.34 -2.19
C SER A 12 -3.22 26.99 -3.55
N ASN A 13 -2.30 27.90 -3.93
CA ASN A 13 -2.16 28.41 -5.30
C ASN A 13 -0.82 27.93 -5.89
N PRO A 14 -0.81 26.88 -6.72
CA PRO A 14 0.42 26.28 -7.25
C PRO A 14 1.12 27.12 -8.32
N TRP A 15 0.46 28.18 -8.82
CA TRP A 15 0.97 29.05 -9.89
C TRP A 15 1.41 30.43 -9.38
N CYS A 16 1.42 30.66 -8.06
CA CYS A 16 1.84 31.92 -7.48
C CYS A 16 3.36 32.12 -7.63
N PRO A 17 3.84 33.13 -8.37
CA PRO A 17 5.27 33.33 -8.60
C PRO A 17 6.02 33.83 -7.35
N LYS A 18 5.29 34.33 -6.35
CA LYS A 18 5.84 34.84 -5.09
C LYS A 18 5.98 33.78 -4.00
N GLN A 19 5.44 32.58 -4.24
CA GLN A 19 5.43 31.51 -3.25
C GLN A 19 6.36 30.38 -3.71
N GLU A 20 7.30 30.02 -2.86
CA GLU A 20 8.14 28.85 -3.09
C GLU A 20 7.28 27.58 -3.24
N PRO A 21 7.49 26.77 -4.29
CA PRO A 21 6.74 25.54 -4.50
C PRO A 21 6.93 24.53 -3.35
N HIS A 22 5.84 24.16 -2.68
CA HIS A 22 5.86 23.02 -1.77
C HIS A 22 5.63 21.74 -2.57
N TRP A 23 6.66 20.90 -2.67
CA TRP A 23 6.59 19.67 -3.46
C TRP A 23 6.27 18.48 -2.58
N THR A 24 5.14 17.84 -2.86
CA THR A 24 4.71 16.62 -2.18
C THR A 24 4.90 15.43 -3.11
N LYS A 25 5.47 14.35 -2.58
CA LYS A 25 5.68 13.10 -3.30
C LYS A 25 4.34 12.45 -3.66
N TYR A 26 4.27 11.78 -4.81
CA TYR A 26 3.18 10.82 -5.06
C TYR A 26 3.32 9.59 -4.17
N SER A 27 2.21 8.87 -3.96
CA SER A 27 2.23 7.57 -3.30
C SER A 27 3.17 6.61 -4.04
N ASP A 28 3.67 5.57 -3.36
CA ASP A 28 4.59 4.63 -4.00
C ASP A 28 3.96 3.99 -5.25
N ILE A 29 2.66 3.67 -5.25
CA ILE A 29 1.99 3.09 -6.42
C ILE A 29 1.79 4.12 -7.54
N ASP A 30 1.28 5.31 -7.22
CA ASP A 30 1.08 6.34 -8.24
C ASP A 30 2.42 6.71 -8.89
N ASN A 31 3.50 6.74 -8.11
CA ASN A 31 4.84 6.96 -8.63
C ASN A 31 5.26 5.88 -9.64
N GLU A 32 5.02 4.60 -9.35
CA GLU A 32 5.31 3.50 -10.27
C GLU A 32 4.44 3.57 -11.54
N ILE A 33 3.16 3.92 -11.41
CA ILE A 33 2.25 4.10 -12.55
C ILE A 33 2.74 5.24 -13.45
N ILE A 34 3.07 6.41 -12.88
CA ILE A 34 3.57 7.56 -13.65
C ILE A 34 4.92 7.25 -14.29
N GLU A 35 5.87 6.66 -13.55
CA GLU A 35 7.20 6.37 -14.08
C GLU A 35 7.15 5.34 -15.20
N ASN A 36 6.33 4.29 -15.09
CA ASN A 36 6.15 3.30 -16.14
C ASN A 36 5.56 3.95 -17.41
N ALA A 37 4.55 4.80 -17.26
CA ALA A 37 3.97 5.55 -18.38
C ALA A 37 4.99 6.48 -19.06
N TYR A 38 5.80 7.18 -18.26
CA TYR A 38 6.87 8.04 -18.75
C TYR A 38 7.93 7.26 -19.54
N GLN A 39 8.38 6.11 -19.01
CA GLN A 39 9.34 5.23 -19.68
C GLN A 39 8.80 4.64 -20.99
N ASN A 40 7.49 4.43 -21.07
CA ASN A 40 6.81 3.97 -22.29
C ASN A 40 6.39 5.13 -23.23
N HIS A 41 6.88 6.34 -23.00
CA HIS A 41 6.59 7.53 -23.82
C HIS A 41 5.09 7.84 -23.95
N GLN A 42 4.29 7.50 -22.93
CA GLN A 42 2.89 7.87 -22.89
C GLN A 42 2.74 9.37 -22.61
N LYS A 43 1.74 9.99 -23.23
CA LYS A 43 1.45 11.42 -23.03
C LYS A 43 0.60 11.70 -21.80
N HIS A 44 -0.26 10.75 -21.47
CA HIS A 44 -1.25 10.88 -20.41
C HIS A 44 -1.26 9.64 -19.54
N VAL A 45 -1.48 9.84 -18.24
CA VAL A 45 -1.59 8.76 -17.24
C VAL A 45 -2.83 8.98 -16.41
N GLU A 46 -3.65 7.95 -16.26
CA GLU A 46 -4.80 8.00 -15.37
C GLU A 46 -4.46 7.43 -13.99
N LEU A 47 -4.63 8.27 -12.97
CA LEU A 47 -4.67 7.88 -11.57
C LEU A 47 -6.12 7.90 -11.09
N ASP A 48 -6.39 7.42 -9.88
CA ASP A 48 -7.76 7.34 -9.35
C ASP A 48 -8.44 8.69 -9.22
N SER A 49 -7.73 9.69 -8.71
CA SER A 49 -8.26 11.05 -8.52
C SER A 49 -7.81 12.07 -9.57
N TYR A 50 -6.82 11.73 -10.39
CA TYR A 50 -6.11 12.69 -11.25
C TYR A 50 -5.84 12.13 -12.64
N LEU A 51 -5.79 13.03 -13.61
CA LEU A 51 -5.18 12.79 -14.92
C LEU A 51 -3.82 13.49 -14.94
N ILE A 52 -2.76 12.76 -15.25
CA ILE A 52 -1.42 13.30 -15.41
C ILE A 52 -1.17 13.55 -16.89
N ASP A 53 -0.78 14.78 -17.20
CA ASP A 53 -0.36 15.24 -18.51
C ASP A 53 1.17 15.36 -18.48
N LEU A 54 1.85 14.34 -19.03
CA LEU A 54 3.31 14.24 -19.03
C LEU A 54 3.95 15.18 -20.06
N GLU A 55 3.22 15.56 -21.11
CA GLU A 55 3.67 16.49 -22.14
C GLU A 55 3.82 17.91 -21.56
N HIS A 56 2.85 18.32 -20.73
CA HIS A 56 2.85 19.64 -20.09
C HIS A 56 3.37 19.63 -18.64
N ASN A 57 3.69 18.46 -18.09
CA ASN A 57 4.06 18.27 -16.68
C ASN A 57 3.03 18.85 -15.70
N VAL A 58 1.76 18.47 -15.88
CA VAL A 58 0.64 18.93 -15.04
C VAL A 58 -0.25 17.76 -14.60
N GLN A 59 -0.68 17.77 -13.34
CA GLN A 59 -1.82 16.96 -12.89
C GLN A 59 -3.12 17.76 -12.93
N LYS A 60 -4.20 17.13 -13.37
CA LYS A 60 -5.55 17.70 -13.48
C LYS A 60 -6.50 16.86 -12.62
N LYS A 61 -7.23 17.48 -11.70
CA LYS A 61 -8.20 16.74 -10.87
C LYS A 61 -9.37 16.24 -11.73
N LYS A 62 -9.68 14.93 -11.67
CA LYS A 62 -10.77 14.34 -12.48
C LYS A 62 -12.13 14.97 -12.18
N SER A 63 -12.40 15.28 -10.91
CA SER A 63 -13.66 15.94 -10.51
C SER A 63 -13.73 17.44 -10.80
N ASN A 64 -12.61 18.08 -11.16
CA ASN A 64 -12.57 19.49 -11.51
C ASN A 64 -11.32 19.80 -12.34
N HIS A 65 -11.48 19.84 -13.66
CA HIS A 65 -10.37 20.07 -14.60
C HIS A 65 -9.71 21.46 -14.48
N ASN A 66 -10.35 22.42 -13.80
CA ASN A 66 -9.73 23.72 -13.51
C ASN A 66 -8.73 23.64 -12.35
N LYS A 67 -8.80 22.58 -11.52
CA LYS A 67 -7.82 22.33 -10.47
C LYS A 67 -6.63 21.58 -11.07
N GLN A 68 -5.65 22.37 -11.51
CA GLN A 68 -4.41 21.89 -12.10
C GLN A 68 -3.22 22.24 -11.22
N ARG A 69 -2.23 21.35 -11.16
CA ARG A 69 -1.01 21.53 -10.39
C ARG A 69 0.19 21.03 -11.20
N PRO A 70 1.31 21.76 -11.24
CA PRO A 70 2.51 21.29 -11.90
C PRO A 70 3.07 20.06 -11.18
N ILE A 71 3.73 19.20 -11.95
CA ILE A 71 4.42 18.02 -11.47
C ILE A 71 5.88 18.04 -11.89
N ARG A 72 6.72 17.25 -11.23
CA ARG A 72 8.12 17.10 -11.60
C ARG A 72 8.66 15.71 -11.29
N ARG A 73 9.63 15.29 -12.09
CA ARG A 73 10.42 14.08 -11.91
C ARG A 73 11.79 14.42 -11.32
N ILE A 74 12.22 13.70 -10.30
CA ILE A 74 13.54 13.84 -9.68
C ILE A 74 14.21 12.47 -9.63
N LEU A 75 15.52 12.43 -9.88
CA LEU A 75 16.34 11.24 -9.63
C LEU A 75 16.98 11.36 -8.25
N ILE A 76 16.75 10.37 -7.39
CA ILE A 76 17.33 10.32 -6.04
C ILE A 76 18.29 9.13 -5.90
N GLU A 77 19.38 9.32 -5.16
CA GLU A 77 20.39 8.28 -4.92
C GLU A 77 20.08 7.40 -3.69
N LYS A 78 19.37 7.95 -2.70
CA LYS A 78 18.93 7.25 -1.49
C LYS A 78 17.48 7.61 -1.18
N ASP A 79 16.67 6.56 -1.00
CA ASP A 79 15.26 6.70 -0.70
C ASP A 79 15.05 6.84 0.82
N HIS A 80 14.89 8.06 1.30
CA HIS A 80 14.46 8.32 2.69
C HIS A 80 12.93 8.25 2.76
N ASN A 81 12.39 7.06 2.50
CA ASN A 81 10.97 6.81 2.38
C ASN A 81 10.30 6.69 3.76
N LEU A 82 10.00 7.84 4.39
CA LEU A 82 9.16 7.90 5.58
C LEU A 82 7.68 7.76 5.17
N ARG A 83 7.07 6.64 5.55
CA ARG A 83 5.68 6.28 5.26
C ARG A 83 4.72 6.89 6.26
N ASN A 84 4.57 8.21 6.23
CA ASN A 84 3.84 9.00 7.23
C ASN A 84 2.45 8.41 7.56
N GLU A 85 1.69 7.94 6.57
CA GLU A 85 0.36 7.33 6.75
C GLU A 85 0.33 6.15 7.73
N ARG A 86 1.44 5.41 7.88
CA ARG A 86 1.54 4.31 8.84
C ARG A 86 1.67 4.78 10.30
N PHE A 87 2.05 6.03 10.53
CA PHE A 87 2.41 6.58 11.84
C PHE A 87 1.42 7.61 12.36
N PHE A 88 0.80 8.37 11.46
CA PHE A 88 0.06 9.58 11.79
C PHE A 88 -1.45 9.37 11.97
N ILE A 89 -2.03 8.33 11.35
CA ILE A 89 -3.45 8.03 11.50
C ILE A 89 -3.58 6.54 11.85
N PRO A 90 -3.48 6.16 13.13
CA PRO A 90 -3.98 4.86 13.52
C PRO A 90 -5.46 4.80 13.08
N PRO A 91 -5.89 3.74 12.37
CA PRO A 91 -7.31 3.55 12.13
C PRO A 91 -8.04 3.63 13.48
N LYS A 92 -9.23 4.23 13.52
CA LYS A 92 -10.09 4.15 14.71
C LYS A 92 -10.49 2.69 14.86
N LEU A 93 -9.77 1.97 15.71
CA LEU A 93 -9.93 0.54 15.92
C LEU A 93 -10.76 0.34 17.18
N THR A 94 -11.72 -0.57 17.09
CA THR A 94 -12.58 -0.96 18.21
C THR A 94 -11.97 -2.07 19.06
N LYS A 95 -10.93 -2.75 18.56
CA LYS A 95 -10.26 -3.88 19.23
C LYS A 95 -8.74 -3.66 19.29
N THR A 96 -8.16 -3.86 20.47
CA THR A 96 -6.70 -3.98 20.65
C THR A 96 -6.24 -5.39 20.24
N PHE A 97 -4.97 -5.55 19.86
CA PHE A 97 -4.40 -6.91 19.75
C PHE A 97 -4.34 -7.50 21.16
N SER A 98 -5.23 -8.45 21.45
CA SER A 98 -5.09 -9.22 22.70
C SER A 98 -3.85 -10.11 22.57
N SER A 99 -3.09 -10.22 23.65
CA SER A 99 -1.86 -11.02 23.74
C SER A 99 -2.04 -12.51 23.41
N TYR A 100 -3.29 -12.96 23.22
CA TYR A 100 -3.68 -14.33 22.90
C TYR A 100 -4.16 -14.53 21.45
N SER A 101 -4.29 -13.50 20.61
CA SER A 101 -4.61 -13.67 19.19
C SER A 101 -3.35 -14.04 18.39
N ALA A 102 -2.65 -15.07 18.86
CA ALA A 102 -1.42 -15.56 18.27
C ALA A 102 -1.67 -16.03 16.83
N PHE A 103 -1.38 -15.15 15.89
CA PHE A 103 -0.74 -15.47 14.61
C PHE A 103 -1.44 -16.41 13.63
N HIS A 104 -2.71 -16.76 13.80
CA HIS A 104 -3.46 -17.49 12.77
C HIS A 104 -4.92 -17.00 12.83
N SER A 105 -5.18 -15.84 12.23
CA SER A 105 -6.51 -15.21 12.26
C SER A 105 -7.57 -16.22 11.83
N ASN A 106 -8.67 -16.34 12.58
CA ASN A 106 -9.87 -17.08 12.18
C ASN A 106 -10.20 -16.84 10.70
N PHE A 107 -9.96 -15.62 10.20
CA PHE A 107 -10.01 -15.23 8.80
C PHE A 107 -9.22 -16.14 7.82
N ILE A 108 -7.94 -16.41 8.08
CA ILE A 108 -7.11 -17.30 7.22
C ILE A 108 -7.56 -18.74 7.38
N GLN A 109 -7.88 -19.17 8.61
CA GLN A 109 -8.38 -20.52 8.86
C GLN A 109 -9.69 -20.77 8.10
N GLU A 110 -10.64 -19.84 8.20
CA GLU A 110 -11.92 -19.88 7.50
C GLU A 110 -11.73 -19.93 5.98
N TRP A 111 -10.88 -19.07 5.43
CA TRP A 111 -10.56 -19.11 4.01
C TRP A 111 -9.99 -20.46 3.60
N THR A 112 -9.05 -20.99 4.40
CA THR A 112 -8.38 -22.28 4.16
C THR A 112 -9.38 -23.44 4.20
N THR A 113 -10.30 -23.44 5.16
CA THR A 113 -11.36 -24.46 5.28
C THR A 113 -12.30 -24.43 4.07
N ARG A 114 -12.72 -23.25 3.61
CA ARG A 114 -13.58 -23.10 2.43
C ARG A 114 -12.89 -23.48 1.12
N ASN A 115 -11.57 -23.34 1.06
CA ASN A 115 -10.77 -23.48 -0.16
C ASN A 115 -9.75 -24.64 -0.08
N PHE A 116 -10.00 -25.63 0.77
CA PHE A 116 -9.10 -26.77 1.00
C PHE A 116 -8.72 -27.49 -0.30
N ASN A 117 -9.67 -27.59 -1.23
CA ASN A 117 -9.51 -28.23 -2.53
C ASN A 117 -8.54 -27.51 -3.49
N ILE A 118 -8.18 -26.25 -3.24
CA ILE A 118 -7.27 -25.47 -4.11
C ILE A 118 -5.95 -25.11 -3.42
N MET A 119 -5.72 -25.58 -2.19
CA MET A 119 -4.51 -25.25 -1.41
C MET A 119 -3.20 -25.66 -2.08
N HIS A 120 -3.23 -26.68 -2.93
CA HIS A 120 -2.06 -27.15 -3.66
C HIS A 120 -1.88 -26.43 -5.02
N ASP A 121 -2.84 -25.61 -5.43
CA ASP A 121 -2.80 -24.86 -6.68
C ASP A 121 -2.43 -23.40 -6.43
N MET A 122 -1.13 -23.15 -6.24
CA MET A 122 -0.59 -21.81 -6.03
C MET A 122 -0.98 -20.83 -7.14
N LYS A 123 -1.14 -21.29 -8.39
CA LYS A 123 -1.53 -20.41 -9.51
C LYS A 123 -2.94 -19.90 -9.32
N LYS A 124 -3.85 -20.74 -8.85
CA LYS A 124 -5.22 -20.37 -8.53
C LYS A 124 -5.31 -19.48 -7.30
N ILE A 125 -4.50 -19.73 -6.27
CA ILE A 125 -4.44 -18.85 -5.08
C ILE A 125 -3.96 -17.45 -5.46
N VAL A 126 -2.90 -17.35 -6.27
CA VAL A 126 -2.38 -16.06 -6.78
C VAL A 126 -3.42 -15.34 -7.62
N GLN A 127 -4.15 -16.06 -8.47
CA GLN A 127 -5.25 -15.49 -9.26
C GLN A 127 -6.34 -14.92 -8.35
N ASN A 128 -6.85 -15.72 -7.41
CA ASN A 128 -7.90 -15.30 -6.48
C ASN A 128 -7.46 -14.10 -5.62
N ALA A 129 -6.19 -14.06 -5.21
CA ALA A 129 -5.63 -12.93 -4.47
C ALA A 129 -5.62 -11.65 -5.30
N ALA A 130 -5.20 -11.72 -6.57
CA ALA A 130 -5.20 -10.57 -7.47
C ALA A 130 -6.62 -10.06 -7.74
N ASP A 131 -7.55 -10.98 -8.02
CA ASP A 131 -8.95 -10.65 -8.29
C ASP A 131 -9.62 -10.01 -7.07
N GLY A 132 -9.34 -10.54 -5.87
CA GLY A 132 -9.83 -9.98 -4.62
C GLY A 132 -9.30 -8.58 -4.31
N ILE A 133 -8.00 -8.33 -4.55
CA ILE A 133 -7.41 -6.98 -4.42
C ILE A 133 -8.10 -6.00 -5.39
N ILE A 134 -8.31 -6.41 -6.63
CA ILE A 134 -8.97 -5.59 -7.66
C ILE A 134 -10.40 -5.27 -7.23
N HIS A 135 -11.15 -6.28 -6.76
CA HIS A 135 -12.52 -6.12 -6.30
C HIS A 135 -12.63 -5.12 -5.14
N GLU A 136 -11.84 -5.30 -4.09
CA GLU A 136 -11.91 -4.42 -2.93
C GLU A 136 -11.43 -2.99 -3.25
N GLY A 137 -10.41 -2.86 -4.10
CA GLY A 137 -9.97 -1.54 -4.55
C GLY A 137 -11.03 -0.81 -5.37
N HIS A 138 -11.78 -1.52 -6.22
CA HIS A 138 -12.93 -0.95 -6.93
C HIS A 138 -14.01 -0.43 -5.97
N LEU A 139 -14.35 -1.18 -4.92
CA LEU A 139 -15.31 -0.74 -3.89
C LEU A 139 -14.85 0.52 -3.13
N LEU A 140 -13.54 0.77 -3.08
CA LEU A 140 -12.93 1.95 -2.46
C LEU A 140 -12.70 3.11 -3.45
N GLY A 141 -13.05 2.94 -4.73
CA GLY A 141 -12.75 3.92 -5.79
C GLY A 141 -11.25 4.08 -6.06
N GLN A 142 -10.47 3.02 -5.85
CA GLN A 142 -9.01 2.94 -6.05
C GLN A 142 -8.65 2.05 -7.27
N ASP A 143 -9.45 2.12 -8.35
CA ASP A 143 -9.38 1.21 -9.49
C ASP A 143 -7.99 1.04 -10.11
N ASN A 144 -7.25 2.13 -10.31
CA ASN A 144 -5.94 2.13 -10.96
C ASN A 144 -4.88 1.53 -10.03
N GLN A 145 -4.89 1.88 -8.74
CA GLN A 145 -4.01 1.24 -7.77
C GLN A 145 -4.33 -0.26 -7.64
N ALA A 146 -5.62 -0.62 -7.61
CA ALA A 146 -6.06 -2.00 -7.47
C ALA A 146 -5.63 -2.86 -8.66
N LYS A 147 -5.83 -2.35 -9.89
CA LYS A 147 -5.33 -2.99 -11.12
C LYS A 147 -3.82 -3.11 -11.12
N TRP A 148 -3.09 -2.08 -10.69
CA TRP A 148 -1.63 -2.14 -10.61
C TRP A 148 -1.18 -3.23 -9.63
N LEU A 149 -1.73 -3.27 -8.42
CA LEU A 149 -1.43 -4.29 -7.42
C LEU A 149 -1.75 -5.70 -7.92
N GLY A 150 -2.97 -5.91 -8.42
CA GLY A 150 -3.43 -7.21 -8.92
C GLY A 150 -2.58 -7.70 -10.11
N ASN A 151 -2.35 -6.85 -11.11
CA ASN A 151 -1.52 -7.20 -12.27
C ASN A 151 -0.07 -7.47 -11.88
N THR A 152 0.48 -6.71 -10.94
CA THR A 152 1.84 -6.95 -10.41
C THR A 152 1.93 -8.32 -9.75
N LEU A 153 0.91 -8.73 -9.00
CA LEU A 153 0.86 -10.07 -8.40
C LEU A 153 0.76 -11.17 -9.48
N LEU A 154 -0.09 -10.96 -10.49
CA LEU A 154 -0.30 -11.92 -11.60
C LEU A 154 0.97 -12.16 -12.45
N GLN A 155 1.88 -11.19 -12.54
CA GLN A 155 3.19 -11.39 -13.20
C GLN A 155 4.00 -12.53 -12.58
N PHE A 156 3.79 -12.84 -11.30
CA PHE A 156 4.47 -13.91 -10.57
C PHE A 156 3.64 -15.20 -10.48
N LYS A 157 2.51 -15.31 -11.18
CA LYS A 157 1.61 -16.47 -11.11
C LYS A 157 2.27 -17.80 -11.43
N ASN A 158 3.26 -17.80 -12.34
CA ASN A 158 4.02 -19.00 -12.72
C ASN A 158 5.42 -19.04 -12.10
N SER A 159 5.73 -18.13 -11.18
CA SER A 159 7.02 -18.03 -10.51
C SER A 159 7.12 -19.00 -9.33
N THR A 160 8.31 -19.06 -8.72
CA THR A 160 8.53 -19.86 -7.51
C THR A 160 7.78 -19.27 -6.31
N GLU A 161 7.46 -20.11 -5.31
CA GLU A 161 6.82 -19.67 -4.07
C GLU A 161 7.61 -18.54 -3.38
N LYS A 162 8.95 -18.61 -3.41
CA LYS A 162 9.83 -17.57 -2.85
C LYS A 162 9.64 -16.21 -3.54
N GLU A 163 9.45 -16.19 -4.86
CA GLU A 163 9.22 -14.96 -5.63
C GLU A 163 7.82 -14.40 -5.38
N ILE A 164 6.80 -15.27 -5.32
CA ILE A 164 5.43 -14.90 -4.96
C ILE A 164 5.41 -14.27 -3.56
N ASN A 165 6.07 -14.90 -2.59
CA ASN A 165 6.17 -14.41 -1.21
C ASN A 165 6.85 -13.04 -1.13
N LYS A 166 7.97 -12.85 -1.85
CA LYS A 166 8.64 -11.55 -1.96
C LYS A 166 7.72 -10.48 -2.57
N CYS A 167 6.96 -10.84 -3.60
CA CYS A 167 5.99 -9.94 -4.22
C CYS A 167 4.90 -9.55 -3.22
N CYS A 168 4.29 -10.52 -2.51
CA CYS A 168 3.24 -10.25 -1.52
C CYS A 168 3.70 -9.31 -0.41
N VAL A 169 4.90 -9.53 0.13
CA VAL A 169 5.51 -8.61 1.11
C VAL A 169 5.70 -7.23 0.50
N ARG A 170 6.25 -7.14 -0.72
CA ARG A 170 6.42 -5.87 -1.42
C ARG A 170 5.09 -5.13 -1.54
N LEU A 171 4.05 -5.76 -2.09
CA LEU A 171 2.72 -5.16 -2.28
C LEU A 171 2.11 -4.69 -0.96
N TYR A 172 2.16 -5.51 0.10
CA TYR A 172 1.69 -5.13 1.43
C TYR A 172 2.48 -3.95 2.05
N THR A 173 3.73 -3.77 1.63
CA THR A 173 4.58 -2.67 2.10
C THR A 173 4.45 -1.38 1.29
N HIS A 174 3.85 -1.37 0.10
CA HIS A 174 3.59 -0.14 -0.64
C HIS A 174 2.63 0.79 0.12
N GLU A 175 2.83 2.11 0.00
CA GLU A 175 1.81 3.11 0.35
C GLU A 175 0.61 2.95 -0.58
N SER A 176 -0.42 2.24 -0.10
CA SER A 176 -1.62 1.88 -0.85
C SER A 176 -2.79 1.58 0.09
N PHE A 177 -4.00 1.49 -0.47
CA PHE A 177 -5.18 1.10 0.28
C PHE A 177 -5.06 -0.30 0.93
N LEU A 178 -4.31 -1.20 0.31
CA LEU A 178 -4.26 -2.62 0.70
C LEU A 178 -3.75 -2.83 2.13
N TYR A 179 -2.73 -2.09 2.54
CA TYR A 179 -2.20 -2.18 3.91
C TYR A 179 -3.28 -1.81 4.95
N ILE A 180 -3.94 -0.67 4.75
CA ILE A 180 -4.95 -0.14 5.68
C ILE A 180 -6.15 -1.09 5.70
N LEU A 181 -6.65 -1.48 4.52
CA LEU A 181 -7.80 -2.36 4.38
C LEU A 181 -7.57 -3.71 5.04
N LEU A 182 -6.45 -4.38 4.73
CA LEU A 182 -6.16 -5.69 5.29
C LEU A 182 -5.98 -5.64 6.81
N ASN A 183 -5.26 -4.64 7.33
CA ASN A 183 -5.11 -4.48 8.78
C ASN A 183 -6.45 -4.21 9.47
N LYS A 184 -7.31 -3.37 8.88
CA LYS A 184 -8.64 -3.10 9.44
C LYS A 184 -9.48 -4.38 9.46
N THR A 185 -9.55 -5.08 8.32
CA THR A 185 -10.30 -6.34 8.17
C THR A 185 -9.89 -7.37 9.22
N LEU A 186 -8.58 -7.63 9.33
CA LEU A 186 -8.05 -8.62 10.27
C LEU A 186 -8.22 -8.21 11.74
N ARG A 187 -8.18 -6.92 12.07
CA ARG A 187 -8.37 -6.44 13.45
C ARG A 187 -9.83 -6.42 13.86
N GLU A 188 -10.74 -6.12 12.94
CA GLU A 188 -12.18 -6.07 13.20
C GLU A 188 -12.82 -7.47 13.15
N ASP A 189 -12.13 -8.46 12.57
CA ASP A 189 -12.64 -9.79 12.24
C ASP A 189 -13.80 -9.71 11.23
N ASP A 190 -13.62 -8.87 10.21
CA ASP A 190 -14.61 -8.67 9.14
C ASP A 190 -14.62 -9.89 8.19
N MET A 191 -15.37 -10.90 8.59
CA MET A 191 -15.50 -12.15 7.84
C MET A 191 -16.20 -12.00 6.49
N SER A 192 -16.84 -10.86 6.20
CA SER A 192 -17.45 -10.61 4.88
C SER A 192 -16.42 -10.54 3.75
N LYS A 193 -15.15 -10.29 4.09
CA LYS A 193 -14.03 -10.17 3.14
C LYS A 193 -13.19 -11.43 3.02
N VAL A 194 -13.58 -12.53 3.65
CA VAL A 194 -12.83 -13.80 3.62
C VAL A 194 -12.59 -14.24 2.18
N ASP A 195 -13.59 -14.17 1.32
CA ASP A 195 -13.48 -14.68 -0.04
C ASP A 195 -12.66 -13.75 -0.96
N THR A 196 -12.54 -12.46 -0.61
CA THR A 196 -11.79 -11.47 -1.40
C THR A 196 -10.36 -11.28 -0.89
N LEU A 197 -10.16 -11.06 0.41
CA LEU A 197 -8.84 -10.79 0.99
C LEU A 197 -8.17 -12.05 1.59
N GLY A 198 -8.91 -13.12 1.84
CA GLY A 198 -8.39 -14.39 2.37
C GLY A 198 -7.23 -14.98 1.57
N PRO A 199 -7.30 -15.07 0.23
CA PRO A 199 -6.19 -15.61 -0.56
C PRO A 199 -4.90 -14.80 -0.40
N PHE A 200 -4.99 -13.46 -0.42
CA PHE A 200 -3.82 -12.61 -0.23
C PHE A 200 -3.28 -12.68 1.20
N ALA A 201 -4.17 -12.71 2.21
CA ALA A 201 -3.79 -12.88 3.60
C ALA A 201 -3.05 -14.21 3.84
N TYR A 202 -3.51 -15.29 3.19
CA TYR A 202 -2.84 -16.59 3.21
C TYR A 202 -1.45 -16.53 2.60
N LEU A 203 -1.30 -15.98 1.38
CA LEU A 203 0.01 -15.81 0.73
C LEU A 203 0.99 -14.99 1.57
N LEU A 204 0.51 -13.90 2.17
CA LEU A 204 1.31 -13.05 3.05
C LEU A 204 1.71 -13.81 4.33
N HIS A 205 0.83 -14.61 4.92
CA HIS A 205 1.16 -15.45 6.07
C HIS A 205 2.25 -16.48 5.73
N MET A 206 2.13 -17.17 4.60
CA MET A 206 3.15 -18.10 4.11
C MET A 206 4.51 -17.43 3.92
N SER A 207 4.53 -16.17 3.47
CA SER A 207 5.78 -15.40 3.34
C SER A 207 6.49 -15.18 4.68
N SER A 208 5.75 -15.01 5.78
CA SER A 208 6.34 -14.79 7.12
C SER A 208 7.03 -16.04 7.67
N SER A 209 6.50 -17.23 7.35
CA SER A 209 7.07 -18.52 7.75
C SER A 209 8.32 -18.89 6.96
N ASN A 210 8.43 -18.41 5.71
CA ASN A 210 9.51 -18.72 4.78
C ASN A 210 10.66 -17.70 4.78
N LEU A 211 10.50 -16.54 5.42
CA LEU A 211 11.53 -15.49 5.52
C LEU A 211 12.37 -15.55 6.81
N LYS A 212 12.45 -16.73 7.45
CA LYS A 212 13.25 -16.96 8.68
C LYS A 212 14.73 -16.57 8.57
N GLU A 213 15.25 -16.43 7.35
CA GLU A 213 16.60 -15.92 7.08
C GLU A 213 16.79 -14.43 7.46
N HIS A 214 15.72 -13.71 7.81
CA HIS A 214 15.78 -12.28 8.17
C HIS A 214 15.22 -12.06 9.58
N LEU A 215 15.72 -12.82 10.57
CA LEU A 215 15.52 -12.51 11.98
C LEU A 215 16.02 -11.09 12.24
N TYR A 216 15.07 -10.15 12.32
CA TYR A 216 15.34 -8.75 12.58
C TYR A 216 15.84 -8.61 14.03
N GLN A 217 17.15 -8.38 14.19
CA GLN A 217 17.82 -8.26 15.50
C GLN A 217 17.75 -6.83 16.10
N GLY A 218 16.99 -5.93 15.48
CA GLY A 218 16.94 -4.51 15.86
C GLY A 218 15.73 -4.16 16.73
N ILE A 219 15.80 -2.99 17.37
CA ILE A 219 14.61 -2.32 17.90
C ILE A 219 13.91 -1.64 16.72
N VAL A 220 12.65 -1.99 16.48
CA VAL A 220 11.81 -1.37 15.44
C VAL A 220 11.36 0.03 15.88
N TYR A 221 12.31 0.95 16.07
CA TYR A 221 11.97 2.36 15.90
C TYR A 221 11.83 2.54 14.41
N ARG A 222 10.59 2.78 13.99
CA ARG A 222 10.15 2.82 12.59
C ARG A 222 10.81 3.97 11.79
N GLY A 223 12.12 4.20 11.86
CA GLY A 223 12.89 5.18 11.09
C GLY A 223 12.47 6.65 11.23
N ALA A 224 11.35 6.94 11.89
CA ALA A 224 10.79 8.25 12.04
C ALA A 224 11.48 8.96 13.20
N LYS A 225 11.97 10.16 12.91
CA LYS A 225 12.23 11.15 13.94
C LYS A 225 10.86 11.63 14.41
N LEU A 226 10.37 11.03 15.49
CA LEU A 226 9.11 11.42 16.10
C LEU A 226 9.34 12.72 16.87
N GLU A 227 8.48 13.70 16.68
CA GLU A 227 8.42 14.87 17.56
C GLU A 227 8.03 14.42 18.97
N THR A 228 8.45 15.18 19.98
CA THR A 228 8.21 14.86 21.41
C THR A 228 6.73 14.62 21.70
N ASP A 229 5.84 15.39 21.06
CA ASP A 229 4.39 15.26 21.24
C ASP A 229 3.87 13.92 20.71
N MET A 230 4.40 13.44 19.58
CA MET A 230 4.05 12.14 19.01
C MET A 230 4.50 10.99 19.91
N ILE A 231 5.69 11.11 20.51
CA ILE A 231 6.19 10.12 21.48
C ILE A 231 5.23 10.06 22.69
N ASN A 232 4.75 11.21 23.15
CA ASN A 232 3.83 11.29 24.29
C ASN A 232 2.45 10.69 23.95
N ASP A 233 1.93 10.92 22.75
CA ASP A 233 0.68 10.33 22.29
C ASP A 233 0.77 8.80 22.18
N TYR A 234 1.89 8.27 21.67
CA TYR A 234 2.14 6.82 21.65
C TYR A 234 2.21 6.23 23.07
N LYS A 235 2.92 6.89 23.99
CA LYS A 235 3.01 6.46 25.40
C LYS A 235 1.64 6.45 26.06
N LYS A 236 0.80 7.46 25.77
CA LYS A 236 -0.55 7.56 26.29
C LYS A 236 -1.44 6.44 25.75
N ALA A 237 -1.41 6.18 24.44
CA ALA A 237 -2.16 5.09 23.82
C ALA A 237 -1.79 3.69 24.34
N LEU A 238 -0.51 3.47 24.69
CA LEU A 238 -0.05 2.23 25.32
C LEU A 238 -0.58 2.07 26.76
N ASN A 239 -0.72 3.17 27.50
CA ASN A 239 -1.20 3.15 28.87
C ASN A 239 -2.73 3.10 28.96
N ASP A 240 -3.43 3.69 27.98
CA ASP A 240 -4.89 3.71 27.91
C ASP A 240 -5.49 2.38 27.40
N GLY A 241 -4.67 1.51 26.79
CA GLY A 241 -5.09 0.18 26.29
C GLY A 241 -5.04 -0.96 27.32
N CYS A 242 -4.74 -0.66 28.59
CA CYS A 242 -4.64 -1.63 29.69
C CYS A 242 -5.71 -1.43 30.78
N ARG A 243 -6.91 -0.96 30.43
CA ARG A 243 -8.08 -0.98 31.32
C ARG A 243 -9.26 -1.67 30.67
#